data_AF-A0A380DRT6-F1
#
_entry.id   AF-A0A380DRT6-F1
#
_cell.length_a   1.000
_cell.length_b   1.000
_cell.length_c   1.000
_cell.angle_alpha   90.00
_cell.angle_beta   90.00
_cell.angle_gamma   90.00
#
_symmetry.space_group_name_H-M   'P 1'
#
loop_
_entity.id
_entity.type
_entity.pdbx_description
1 polymer ?
#
loop_
_entity_poly.entity_id
_entity_poly.type
_entity_poly.pdbx_seq_one_letter_code
_entity_poly.pdbx_strand_id
1 'polypeptide(L)'
;MHKKQSITGQIDNATLVTGVQSVKDNATNLDNAMNQLRNSIANKDEVKASQPYVDADTDKQNAYNTAVTSAENIINATSQPTLDPSAVTQAANQVNTNKTALNGAQNLANKKQETTANINQLSHLNNAQKQDLNTQVTNAPNIAQ
;
A
#
# COMPACT_ATOMS: atom_id res chain seq x y z
N MET A 1 19.78 -56.17 24.55
CA MET A 1 20.21 -54.88 23.97
C MET A 1 19.04 -54.06 23.39
N HIS A 2 17.84 -54.04 24.01
CA HIS A 2 16.64 -53.43 23.38
C HIS A 2 16.36 -51.95 23.74
N LYS A 3 17.09 -51.35 24.71
CA LYS A 3 16.83 -49.96 25.12
C LYS A 3 17.46 -48.89 24.21
N LYS A 4 18.58 -49.17 23.53
CA LYS A 4 19.24 -48.18 22.66
C LYS A 4 18.44 -47.90 21.37
N GLN A 5 17.84 -48.92 20.74
CA GLN A 5 17.01 -48.73 19.54
C GLN A 5 15.71 -47.94 19.82
N SER A 6 15.09 -48.12 20.99
CA SER A 6 13.86 -47.39 21.36
C SER A 6 14.12 -45.90 21.62
N ILE A 7 15.25 -45.55 22.24
CA ILE A 7 15.57 -44.15 22.57
C ILE A 7 15.96 -43.38 21.31
N THR A 8 16.74 -43.98 20.40
CA THR A 8 17.08 -43.33 19.12
C THR A 8 15.83 -43.07 18.28
N GLY A 9 14.92 -44.04 18.13
CA GLY A 9 13.67 -43.83 17.39
C GLY A 9 12.71 -42.82 18.03
N GLN A 10 12.69 -42.71 19.37
CA GLN A 10 11.91 -41.69 20.08
C GLN A 10 12.49 -40.28 19.89
N ILE A 11 13.82 -40.15 19.88
CA ILE A 11 14.50 -38.88 19.61
C ILE A 11 14.26 -38.45 18.16
N ASP A 12 14.43 -39.35 17.19
CA ASP A 12 14.20 -39.07 15.77
C ASP A 12 12.73 -38.68 15.50
N ASN A 13 11.78 -39.38 16.15
CA ASN A 13 10.35 -39.05 16.06
C ASN A 13 10.05 -37.69 16.71
N ALA A 14 10.60 -37.41 17.90
CA ALA A 14 10.44 -36.12 18.56
C ALA A 14 11.02 -34.97 17.72
N THR A 15 12.20 -35.14 17.12
CA THR A 15 12.81 -34.15 16.21
C THR A 15 11.97 -33.97 14.95
N LEU A 16 11.46 -35.05 14.36
CA LEU A 16 10.55 -34.99 13.21
C LEU A 16 9.24 -34.26 13.56
N VAL A 17 8.64 -34.57 14.72
CA VAL A 17 7.41 -33.91 15.21
C VAL A 17 7.65 -32.43 15.47
N THR A 18 8.79 -32.04 16.06
CA THR A 18 9.13 -30.61 16.21
C THR A 18 9.30 -29.90 14.87
N GLY A 19 9.94 -30.55 13.88
CA GLY A 19 10.07 -30.02 12.53
C GLY A 19 8.72 -29.86 11.83
N VAL A 20 7.83 -30.85 11.93
CA VAL A 20 6.46 -30.79 11.38
C VAL A 20 5.65 -29.69 12.06
N GLN A 21 5.78 -29.52 13.38
CA GLN A 21 5.09 -28.46 14.12
C GLN A 21 5.58 -27.07 13.68
N SER A 22 6.89 -26.86 13.54
CA SER A 22 7.45 -25.59 13.03
C SER A 22 6.99 -25.28 11.60
N VAL A 23 6.90 -26.30 10.73
CA VAL A 23 6.36 -26.14 9.37
C VAL A 23 4.89 -25.73 9.41
N LYS A 24 4.08 -26.34 10.28
CA LYS A 24 2.67 -25.98 10.46
C LYS A 24 2.50 -24.53 10.93
N ASP A 25 3.30 -24.10 11.90
CA ASP A 25 3.22 -22.74 12.43
C ASP A 25 3.66 -21.73 11.37
N ASN A 26 4.72 -22.01 10.61
CA ASN A 26 5.14 -21.18 9.50
C ASN A 26 4.07 -21.08 8.41
N ALA A 27 3.44 -22.20 8.03
CA ALA A 27 2.36 -22.22 7.04
C ALA A 27 1.17 -21.36 7.48
N THR A 28 0.79 -21.43 8.76
CA THR A 28 -0.30 -20.62 9.33
C THR A 28 0.06 -19.13 9.31
N ASN A 29 1.28 -18.78 9.69
CA ASN A 29 1.76 -17.40 9.67
C ASN A 29 1.86 -16.84 8.24
N LEU A 30 2.33 -17.65 7.30
CA LEU A 30 2.43 -17.29 5.90
C LEU A 30 1.04 -17.07 5.28
N ASP A 31 0.07 -17.94 5.58
CA ASP A 31 -1.31 -17.79 5.11
C ASP A 31 -1.93 -16.47 5.59
N ASN A 32 -1.77 -16.16 6.89
CA ASN A 32 -2.22 -14.89 7.45
C ASN A 32 -1.54 -13.67 6.79
N ALA A 33 -0.22 -13.73 6.59
CA ALA A 33 0.53 -12.66 5.93
C ALA A 33 0.08 -12.47 4.48
N MET A 34 -0.16 -13.56 3.75
CA MET A 34 -0.65 -13.52 2.36
C MET A 34 -2.08 -12.97 2.26
N ASN A 35 -2.94 -13.27 3.24
CA ASN A 35 -4.26 -12.64 3.34
C ASN A 35 -4.13 -11.12 3.55
N GLN A 36 -3.27 -10.68 4.47
CA GLN A 36 -2.99 -9.25 4.68
C GLN A 36 -2.46 -8.58 3.41
N LEU A 37 -1.54 -9.23 2.69
CA LEU A 37 -0.98 -8.72 1.44
C LEU A 37 -2.07 -8.53 0.37
N ARG A 38 -2.95 -9.52 0.17
CA ARG A 38 -4.08 -9.41 -0.77
C ARG A 38 -5.03 -8.29 -0.40
N ASN A 39 -5.36 -8.15 0.88
CA ASN A 39 -6.21 -7.08 1.37
C ASN A 39 -5.59 -5.69 1.14
N SER A 40 -4.26 -5.55 1.27
CA SER A 40 -3.57 -4.27 1.05
C SER A 40 -3.73 -3.72 -0.38
N ILE A 41 -3.87 -4.60 -1.38
CA ILE A 41 -4.02 -4.22 -2.79
C ILE A 41 -5.44 -4.41 -3.35
N ALA A 42 -6.41 -4.82 -2.53
CA ALA A 42 -7.77 -5.13 -2.98
C ALA A 42 -8.43 -3.95 -3.71
N ASN A 43 -8.21 -2.72 -3.23
CA ASN A 43 -8.80 -1.51 -3.78
C ASN A 43 -7.80 -0.68 -4.60
N LYS A 44 -6.77 -1.31 -5.19
CA LYS A 44 -5.71 -0.59 -5.90
C LYS A 44 -6.23 0.31 -7.03
N ASP A 45 -7.25 -0.15 -7.76
CA ASP A 45 -7.80 0.58 -8.91
C ASP A 45 -8.63 1.78 -8.45
N GLU A 46 -9.39 1.62 -7.36
CA GLU A 46 -10.10 2.73 -6.71
C GLU A 46 -9.13 3.79 -6.18
N VAL A 47 -8.01 3.37 -5.57
CA VAL A 47 -6.96 4.29 -5.11
C VAL A 47 -6.38 5.07 -6.28
N LYS A 48 -6.05 4.40 -7.39
CA LYS A 48 -5.49 5.05 -8.59
C LYS A 48 -6.46 6.02 -9.27
N ALA A 49 -7.77 5.79 -9.16
CA ALA A 49 -8.80 6.70 -9.65
C ALA A 49 -9.10 7.85 -8.67
N SER A 50 -8.64 7.77 -7.42
CA SER A 50 -8.99 8.73 -6.38
C SER A 50 -8.17 10.02 -6.45
N GLN A 51 -8.77 11.12 -5.99
CA GLN A 51 -8.14 12.45 -5.90
C GLN A 51 -6.78 12.42 -5.17
N PRO A 52 -6.62 11.73 -4.02
CA PRO A 52 -5.32 11.62 -3.36
C PRO A 52 -4.20 11.05 -4.22
N TYR A 53 -4.51 10.17 -5.18
CA TYR A 53 -3.50 9.62 -6.10
C TYR A 53 -3.27 10.52 -7.30
N VAL A 54 -4.34 10.92 -8.01
CA VAL A 54 -4.19 11.65 -9.30
C VAL A 54 -3.50 13.00 -9.12
N ASP A 55 -3.71 13.68 -8.00
CA ASP A 55 -3.06 14.96 -7.71
C ASP A 55 -1.77 14.81 -6.88
N ALA A 56 -1.38 13.58 -6.50
CA ALA A 56 -0.15 13.36 -5.75
C ALA A 56 1.08 13.65 -6.60
N ASP A 57 2.19 13.93 -5.91
CA ASP A 57 3.49 14.06 -6.56
C ASP A 57 3.86 12.76 -7.28
N THR A 58 4.54 12.90 -8.43
CA THR A 58 4.94 11.77 -9.28
C THR A 58 5.78 10.73 -8.54
N ASP A 59 6.66 11.15 -7.62
CA ASP A 59 7.48 10.24 -6.79
C ASP A 59 6.60 9.36 -5.89
N LYS A 60 5.54 9.93 -5.31
CA LYS A 60 4.61 9.22 -4.42
C LYS A 60 3.68 8.28 -5.17
N GLN A 61 3.21 8.69 -6.35
CA GLN A 61 2.50 7.80 -7.27
C GLN A 61 3.37 6.59 -7.64
N ASN A 62 4.63 6.83 -8.02
CA ASN A 62 5.58 5.78 -8.36
C ASN A 62 5.90 4.85 -7.19
N ALA A 63 6.05 5.40 -5.98
CA ALA A 63 6.27 4.61 -4.77
C ALA A 63 5.08 3.69 -4.47
N TYR A 64 3.84 4.19 -4.58
CA TYR A 64 2.64 3.38 -4.43
C TYR A 64 2.56 2.29 -5.51
N ASN A 65 2.76 2.63 -6.78
CA ASN A 65 2.74 1.68 -7.89
C ASN A 65 3.78 0.58 -7.72
N THR A 66 5.00 0.93 -7.32
CA THR A 66 6.10 -0.04 -7.11
C THR A 66 5.76 -1.01 -5.98
N ALA A 67 5.16 -0.52 -4.88
CA ALA A 67 4.72 -1.36 -3.78
C ALA A 67 3.60 -2.32 -4.20
N VAL A 68 2.61 -1.84 -4.97
CA VAL A 68 1.54 -2.67 -5.52
C VAL A 68 2.10 -3.76 -6.44
N THR A 69 2.98 -3.41 -7.38
CA THR A 69 3.63 -4.38 -8.27
C THR A 69 4.43 -5.42 -7.48
N SER A 70 5.13 -5.01 -6.43
CA SER A 70 5.88 -5.92 -5.57
C SER A 70 4.97 -6.91 -4.84
N ALA A 71 3.83 -6.43 -4.33
CA ALA A 71 2.80 -7.26 -3.71
C ALA A 71 2.19 -8.25 -4.73
N GLU A 72 1.88 -7.79 -5.95
CA GLU A 72 1.36 -8.65 -7.03
C GLU A 72 2.37 -9.74 -7.43
N ASN A 73 3.66 -9.41 -7.49
CA ASN A 73 4.71 -10.39 -7.78
C ASN A 73 4.78 -11.49 -6.72
N ILE A 74 4.67 -11.13 -5.43
CA ILE A 74 4.63 -12.11 -4.34
C ILE A 74 3.35 -12.98 -4.42
N ILE A 75 2.20 -12.37 -4.69
CA ILE A 75 0.91 -13.07 -4.79
C ILE A 75 0.89 -14.07 -5.94
N ASN A 76 1.47 -13.70 -7.09
CA ASN A 76 1.39 -14.46 -8.33
C ASN A 76 2.61 -15.36 -8.58
N ALA A 77 3.58 -15.42 -7.65
CA ALA A 77 4.79 -16.20 -7.82
C ALA A 77 4.49 -17.70 -7.97
N THR A 78 4.78 -18.27 -9.14
CA THR A 78 4.64 -19.72 -9.42
C THR A 78 5.98 -20.46 -9.37
N SER A 79 7.09 -19.74 -9.38
CA SER A 79 8.46 -20.27 -9.30
C SER A 79 9.22 -19.44 -8.27
N GLN A 80 9.79 -20.11 -7.25
CA GLN A 80 10.47 -19.49 -6.10
C GLN A 80 9.55 -18.57 -5.27
N PRO A 81 8.49 -19.12 -4.63
CA PRO A 81 7.60 -18.33 -3.80
C PRO A 81 8.33 -17.77 -2.56
N THR A 82 7.90 -16.60 -2.10
CA THR A 82 8.32 -16.06 -0.81
C THR A 82 7.67 -16.87 0.32
N LEU A 83 8.48 -17.63 1.06
CA LEU A 83 8.01 -18.47 2.17
C LEU A 83 8.17 -17.83 3.55
N ASP A 84 8.80 -16.65 3.61
CA ASP A 84 9.00 -15.87 4.83
C ASP A 84 7.78 -14.97 5.10
N PRO A 85 6.99 -15.25 6.16
CA PRO A 85 5.82 -14.43 6.50
C PRO A 85 6.16 -12.97 6.79
N SER A 86 7.37 -12.69 7.30
CA SER A 86 7.79 -11.33 7.64
C SER A 86 8.01 -10.49 6.38
N ALA A 87 8.62 -11.06 5.35
CA ALA A 87 8.80 -10.43 4.04
C ALA A 87 7.45 -10.12 3.36
N VAL A 88 6.49 -11.06 3.43
CA VAL A 88 5.12 -10.86 2.92
C VAL A 88 4.41 -9.73 3.69
N THR A 89 4.52 -9.72 5.02
CA THR A 89 3.94 -8.67 5.87
C THR A 89 4.57 -7.31 5.56
N GLN A 90 5.89 -7.26 5.32
CA GLN A 90 6.59 -6.04 4.96
C GLN A 90 6.09 -5.47 3.62
N ALA A 91 5.86 -6.32 2.62
CA ALA A 91 5.29 -5.89 1.34
C ALA A 91 3.88 -5.29 1.52
N ALA A 92 3.03 -5.91 2.36
CA ALA A 92 1.70 -5.39 2.68
C ALA A 92 1.78 -4.01 3.37
N ASN A 93 2.70 -3.87 4.32
CA ASN A 93 2.94 -2.60 5.01
C ASN A 93 3.43 -1.53 4.04
N GLN A 94 4.32 -1.85 3.10
CA GLN A 94 4.83 -0.90 2.12
C GLN A 94 3.71 -0.34 1.23
N VAL A 95 2.75 -1.19 0.83
CA VAL A 95 1.55 -0.75 0.09
C VAL A 95 0.75 0.26 0.93
N ASN A 96 0.45 -0.07 2.18
CA ASN A 96 -0.34 0.78 3.08
C ASN A 96 0.37 2.10 3.42
N THR A 97 1.68 2.07 3.66
CA THR A 97 2.50 3.25 3.92
C THR A 97 2.51 4.17 2.70
N ASN A 98 2.79 3.63 1.50
CA ASN A 98 2.81 4.46 0.29
C ASN A 98 1.42 4.96 -0.11
N LYS A 99 0.36 4.20 0.14
CA LYS A 99 -1.02 4.66 -0.02
C LYS A 99 -1.32 5.87 0.87
N THR A 100 -0.88 5.82 2.13
CA THR A 100 -1.07 6.92 3.09
C THR A 100 -0.18 8.13 2.76
N ALA A 101 0.97 7.90 2.13
CA ALA A 101 1.88 8.95 1.69
C ALA A 101 1.38 9.73 0.47
N LEU A 102 0.35 9.25 -0.25
CA LEU A 102 -0.25 9.97 -1.36
C LEU A 102 -0.78 11.34 -0.89
N ASN A 103 -0.26 12.41 -1.48
CA ASN A 103 -0.45 13.78 -1.01
C ASN A 103 -1.34 14.63 -1.92
N GLY A 104 -2.13 14.01 -2.81
CA GLY A 104 -2.96 14.76 -3.76
C GLY A 104 -3.95 15.71 -3.11
N ALA A 105 -4.55 15.34 -1.98
CA ALA A 105 -5.47 16.23 -1.25
C ALA A 105 -4.78 17.51 -0.76
N GLN A 106 -3.55 17.39 -0.26
CA GLN A 106 -2.76 18.54 0.17
C GLN A 106 -2.36 19.41 -1.02
N ASN A 107 -1.94 18.78 -2.12
CA ASN A 107 -1.57 19.49 -3.34
C ASN A 107 -2.76 20.28 -3.89
N LEU A 108 -3.95 19.69 -3.93
CA LEU A 108 -5.18 20.37 -4.37
C LEU A 108 -5.52 21.56 -3.47
N ALA A 109 -5.45 21.39 -2.14
CA ALA A 109 -5.70 22.47 -1.20
C ALA A 109 -4.72 23.65 -1.40
N ASN A 110 -3.42 23.35 -1.55
CA ASN A 110 -2.39 24.34 -1.83
C ASN A 110 -2.67 25.09 -3.13
N LYS A 111 -3.03 24.36 -4.20
CA LYS A 111 -3.30 24.95 -5.51
C LYS A 111 -4.55 25.85 -5.49
N LYS A 112 -5.60 25.45 -4.76
CA LYS A 112 -6.79 26.29 -4.56
C LYS A 112 -6.44 27.59 -3.83
N GLN A 113 -5.62 27.51 -2.78
CA GLN A 113 -5.17 28.69 -2.04
C GLN A 113 -4.36 29.64 -2.92
N GLU A 114 -3.36 29.12 -3.64
CA GLU A 114 -2.53 29.89 -4.57
C GLU A 114 -3.39 30.58 -5.64
N THR A 115 -4.30 29.83 -6.27
CA THR A 115 -5.14 30.34 -7.35
C THR A 115 -6.10 31.43 -6.84
N THR A 116 -6.70 31.23 -5.67
CA THR A 116 -7.56 32.23 -5.01
C THR A 116 -6.79 33.52 -4.70
N ALA A 117 -5.56 33.40 -4.19
CA ALA A 117 -4.71 34.55 -3.91
C ALA A 117 -4.39 35.32 -5.20
N ASN A 118 -4.05 34.61 -6.28
CA ASN A 118 -3.77 35.21 -7.59
C ASN A 118 -5.01 35.93 -8.17
N ILE A 119 -6.20 35.31 -8.13
CA ILE A 119 -7.46 35.93 -8.58
C ILE A 119 -7.72 37.25 -7.83
N ASN A 120 -7.51 37.25 -6.52
CA ASN A 120 -7.76 38.43 -5.70
C ASN A 120 -6.81 39.60 -6.02
N GLN A 121 -5.60 39.31 -6.51
CA GLN A 121 -4.62 40.32 -6.94
C GLN A 121 -4.90 40.92 -8.33
N LEU A 122 -5.77 40.33 -9.14
CA LEU A 122 -6.10 40.85 -10.48
C LEU A 122 -6.78 42.23 -10.37
N SER A 123 -6.18 43.25 -10.97
CA SER A 123 -6.61 44.67 -10.82
C SER A 123 -7.79 45.06 -11.71
N HIS A 124 -8.02 44.34 -12.80
CA HIS A 124 -9.05 44.67 -13.79
C HIS A 124 -10.38 43.92 -13.58
N LEU A 125 -10.41 42.96 -12.66
CA LEU A 125 -11.63 42.24 -12.31
C LEU A 125 -12.43 43.00 -11.25
N ASN A 126 -13.73 43.08 -11.44
CA ASN A 126 -14.64 43.56 -10.40
C ASN A 126 -14.86 42.47 -9.33
N ASN A 127 -15.46 42.86 -8.21
CA ASN A 127 -15.65 41.95 -7.06
C ASN A 127 -16.55 40.74 -7.39
N ALA A 128 -17.58 40.91 -8.22
CA ALA A 128 -18.47 39.82 -8.60
C ALA A 128 -17.75 38.77 -9.46
N GLN A 129 -16.91 39.22 -10.40
CA GLN A 129 -16.06 38.35 -11.23
C GLN A 129 -15.06 37.57 -10.37
N LYS A 130 -14.40 38.23 -9.41
CA LYS A 130 -13.48 37.55 -8.47
C LYS A 130 -14.21 36.52 -7.63
N GLN A 131 -15.38 36.86 -7.10
CA GLN A 131 -16.18 35.95 -6.29
C GLN A 131 -16.58 34.70 -7.08
N ASP A 132 -17.06 34.86 -8.31
CA ASP A 132 -17.44 33.74 -9.16
C ASP A 132 -16.25 32.80 -9.44
N LEU A 133 -15.11 33.37 -9.85
CA LEU A 133 -13.88 32.59 -10.08
C LEU A 133 -13.39 31.88 -8.81
N ASN A 134 -13.41 32.53 -7.65
CA ASN A 134 -13.03 31.92 -6.38
C ASN A 134 -13.97 30.76 -5.98
N THR A 135 -15.26 30.88 -6.28
CA THR A 135 -16.23 29.78 -6.10
C THR A 135 -15.91 28.61 -7.03
N GLN A 136 -15.57 28.87 -8.29
CA GLN A 136 -15.13 27.82 -9.23
C GLN A 136 -13.86 27.11 -8.72
N VAL A 137 -12.87 27.85 -8.23
CA VAL A 137 -11.64 27.28 -7.64
C VAL A 137 -11.95 26.43 -6.40
N THR A 138 -12.82 26.92 -5.52
CA THR A 138 -13.20 26.19 -4.30
C THR A 138 -13.87 24.84 -4.63
N ASN A 139 -14.68 24.81 -5.69
CA ASN A 139 -15.43 23.64 -6.12
C ASN A 139 -14.64 22.69 -7.04
N ALA A 140 -13.42 23.05 -7.46
CA ALA A 140 -12.62 22.21 -8.35
C ALA A 140 -12.33 20.83 -7.70
N PRO A 141 -12.60 19.71 -8.39
CA PRO A 141 -12.44 18.37 -7.81
C PRO A 141 -11.00 17.86 -7.82
N ASN A 142 -10.13 18.41 -8.68
CA ASN A 142 -8.75 17.97 -8.90
C ASN A 142 -7.88 19.11 -9.45
N ILE A 143 -6.57 18.88 -9.48
CA ILE A 143 -5.63 19.72 -10.21
C ILE A 143 -5.71 19.29 -11.67
N ALA A 144 -5.97 20.22 -12.59
CA ALA A 144 -5.92 19.91 -14.02
C ALA A 144 -4.49 19.42 -14.38
N GLN A 145 -4.39 18.19 -14.88
CA GLN A 145 -3.14 17.59 -15.36
C GLN A 145 -2.81 18.04 -16.78
#